data_AF-A0AA37MV09-F1
#
_entry.id   AF-A0AA37MV09-F1
#
_cell.length_a   1.000
_cell.length_b   1.000
_cell.length_c   1.000
_cell.angle_alpha   90.00
_cell.angle_beta   90.00
_cell.angle_gamma   90.00
#
_symmetry.space_group_name_H-M   'P 1'
#
loop_
_entity.id
_entity.type
_entity.pdbx_description
1 polymer ?
#
loop_
_entity_poly.entity_id
_entity_poly.type
_entity_poly.pdbx_seq_one_letter_code
_entity_poly.pdbx_strand_id
1 'polypeptide(L)'
;MNARLPVATQYGTTPADMVRLQARASANAEDANVWRWFSLLMQETRIRWVRTHEGWIVSIDHRHVATEATFDESMRAAKARLDGHAGRG
;
A
#
# COMPACT_ATOMS: atom_id res chain seq x y z
N MET A 1 14.04 -54.03 -22.10
CA MET A 1 13.09 -52.91 -22.15
C MET A 1 12.98 -52.33 -20.74
N ASN A 2 13.55 -51.15 -20.47
CA ASN A 2 13.37 -50.47 -19.18
C ASN A 2 12.76 -49.09 -19.45
N ALA A 3 11.50 -48.93 -19.07
CA ALA A 3 10.75 -47.68 -19.21
C ALA A 3 11.31 -46.65 -18.22
N ARG A 4 11.89 -45.58 -18.76
CA ARG A 4 12.35 -44.42 -18.00
C ARG A 4 11.13 -43.61 -17.57
N LEU A 5 10.79 -43.64 -16.28
CA LEU A 5 9.75 -42.78 -15.72
C LEU A 5 10.13 -41.30 -15.91
N PRO A 6 9.17 -40.40 -16.19
CA PRO A 6 9.45 -38.98 -16.29
C PRO A 6 9.82 -38.44 -14.91
N VAL A 7 10.97 -37.77 -14.84
CA VAL A 7 11.38 -36.99 -13.68
C VAL A 7 10.28 -35.96 -13.40
N ALA A 8 9.58 -36.12 -12.28
CA ALA A 8 8.73 -35.06 -11.77
C ALA A 8 9.65 -33.88 -11.45
N THR A 9 9.61 -32.83 -12.26
CA THR A 9 10.31 -31.58 -11.96
C THR A 9 9.67 -31.01 -10.69
N GLN A 10 10.29 -31.31 -9.56
CA GLN A 10 10.11 -30.55 -8.33
C GLN A 10 10.62 -29.13 -8.63
N TYR A 11 9.74 -28.24 -9.09
CA TYR A 11 9.99 -26.81 -9.02
C TYR A 11 9.89 -26.41 -7.56
N GLY A 12 10.92 -26.76 -6.78
CA GLY A 12 11.14 -26.15 -5.49
C GLY A 12 11.24 -24.65 -5.73
N THR A 13 10.42 -23.88 -5.01
CA THR A 13 10.47 -22.43 -4.96
C THR A 13 11.92 -22.00 -4.81
N THR A 14 12.52 -21.49 -5.90
CA THR A 14 13.94 -21.10 -5.86
C THR A 14 14.11 -19.95 -4.87
N PRO A 15 15.31 -19.74 -4.30
CA PRO A 15 15.57 -18.61 -3.41
C PRO A 15 15.16 -17.25 -4.01
N ALA A 16 15.34 -17.07 -5.32
CA ALA A 16 14.88 -15.87 -6.03
C ALA A 16 13.34 -15.74 -6.07
N ASP A 17 12.61 -16.85 -6.16
CA ASP A 17 11.15 -16.86 -6.09
C ASP A 17 10.67 -16.51 -4.68
N MET A 18 11.31 -17.05 -3.63
CA MET A 18 11.03 -16.70 -2.23
C MET A 18 11.24 -15.21 -1.95
N VAL A 19 12.34 -14.62 -2.44
CA VAL A 19 12.61 -13.17 -2.29
C VAL A 19 11.54 -12.32 -2.98
N ARG A 20 11.12 -12.69 -4.20
CA ARG A 20 10.05 -11.98 -4.92
C ARG A 20 8.70 -12.11 -4.22
N LEU A 21 8.37 -13.28 -3.70
CA LEU A 21 7.15 -13.51 -2.93
C LEU A 21 7.14 -12.67 -1.65
N GLN A 22 8.26 -12.59 -0.94
CA GLN A 22 8.38 -11.77 0.26
C GLN A 22 8.26 -10.27 -0.05
N ALA A 23 8.87 -9.80 -1.14
CA ALA A 23 8.75 -8.41 -1.58
C ALA A 23 7.29 -8.06 -1.94
N ARG A 24 6.59 -8.94 -2.66
CA ARG A 24 5.16 -8.79 -2.98
C ARG A 24 4.28 -8.80 -1.73
N ALA A 25 4.54 -9.71 -0.80
CA ALA A 25 3.80 -9.80 0.45
C ALA A 25 3.98 -8.53 1.31
N SER A 26 5.20 -7.98 1.34
CA SER A 26 5.51 -6.76 2.06
C SER A 26 4.78 -5.56 1.45
N ALA A 27 4.88 -5.38 0.13
CA ALA A 27 4.15 -4.32 -0.58
C ALA A 27 2.64 -4.42 -0.35
N ASN A 28 2.06 -5.62 -0.51
CA ASN A 28 0.64 -5.83 -0.28
C ASN A 28 0.22 -5.57 1.19
N ALA A 29 1.09 -5.87 2.16
CA ALA A 29 0.82 -5.57 3.56
C ALA A 29 0.81 -4.06 3.83
N GLU A 30 1.73 -3.31 3.20
CA GLU A 30 1.76 -1.85 3.26
C GLU A 30 0.51 -1.23 2.62
N ASP A 31 0.13 -1.68 1.42
CA ASP A 31 -1.09 -1.24 0.74
C ASP A 31 -2.35 -1.56 1.55
N ALA A 32 -2.43 -2.76 2.14
CA ALA A 32 -3.53 -3.12 3.02
C ALA A 32 -3.59 -2.25 4.27
N ASN A 33 -2.46 -1.79 4.80
CA ASN A 33 -2.42 -0.88 5.94
C ASN A 33 -2.96 0.52 5.57
N VAL A 34 -2.51 1.07 4.44
CA VAL A 34 -3.01 2.35 3.92
C VAL A 34 -4.51 2.26 3.63
N TRP A 35 -4.95 1.16 3.02
CA TRP A 35 -6.36 0.95 2.70
C TRP A 35 -7.26 0.84 3.93
N ARG A 36 -6.81 0.13 4.97
CA ARG A 36 -7.55 0.05 6.25
C ARG A 36 -7.69 1.42 6.90
N TRP A 37 -6.60 2.17 6.97
CA TRP A 37 -6.59 3.53 7.51
C TRP A 37 -7.54 4.46 6.73
N PHE A 38 -7.48 4.43 5.39
CA PHE A 38 -8.40 5.19 4.54
C PHE A 38 -9.86 4.80 4.76
N SER A 39 -10.14 3.49 4.80
CA SER A 39 -11.50 2.96 4.99
C SER A 39 -12.11 3.39 6.32
N LEU A 40 -11.31 3.48 7.38
CA LEU A 40 -11.76 3.98 8.69
C LEU A 40 -12.14 5.47 8.60
N LEU A 41 -11.26 6.32 8.07
CA LEU A 41 -11.53 7.75 7.92
C LEU A 41 -12.73 8.04 7.01
N MET A 42 -12.90 7.24 5.96
CA MET A 42 -14.04 7.33 5.06
C MET A 42 -15.34 6.98 5.77
N GLN A 43 -15.36 5.90 6.57
CA GLN A 43 -16.52 5.51 7.38
C GLN A 43 -16.88 6.58 8.42
N GLU A 44 -15.87 7.20 9.02
CA GLU A 44 -16.05 8.32 9.97
C GLU A 44 -16.36 9.66 9.27
N THR A 45 -16.41 9.71 7.93
CA THR A 45 -16.59 10.94 7.12
C THR A 45 -15.56 12.04 7.38
N ARG A 46 -14.40 11.68 7.93
CA ARG A 46 -13.34 12.62 8.34
C ARG A 46 -12.43 13.02 7.21
N ILE A 47 -12.34 12.20 6.16
CA ILE A 47 -11.47 12.45 5.00
C ILE A 47 -12.25 13.05 3.84
N ARG A 48 -11.65 14.03 3.19
CA ARG A 48 -12.09 14.66 1.95
C ARG A 48 -10.94 14.66 0.95
N TRP A 49 -11.24 14.27 -0.28
CA TRP A 49 -10.30 14.30 -1.38
C TRP A 49 -10.87 15.09 -2.55
N VAL A 50 -10.03 15.88 -3.20
CA VAL A 50 -10.41 16.63 -4.40
C VAL A 50 -9.28 16.60 -5.42
N ARG A 51 -9.63 16.33 -6.68
CA ARG A 51 -8.69 16.44 -7.79
C ARG A 51 -8.69 17.89 -8.29
N THR A 52 -7.50 18.47 -8.35
CA THR A 52 -7.25 19.82 -8.84
C THR A 52 -6.28 19.79 -10.03
N HIS A 53 -5.95 20.96 -10.57
CA HIS A 53 -4.95 21.10 -11.62
C HIS A 53 -3.53 20.83 -11.13
N GLU A 54 -3.25 21.07 -9.85
CA GLU A 54 -1.94 20.85 -9.21
C GLU A 54 -1.76 19.41 -8.71
N GLY A 55 -2.85 18.64 -8.61
CA GLY A 55 -2.83 17.26 -8.14
C GLY A 55 -4.03 16.89 -7.28
N TRP A 56 -3.85 15.84 -6.50
CA TRP A 56 -4.82 15.33 -5.54
C TRP A 56 -4.59 15.95 -4.16
N ILE A 57 -5.57 16.73 -3.71
CA ILE A 57 -5.56 17.33 -2.38
C ILE A 57 -6.33 16.42 -1.43
N VAL A 58 -5.70 16.06 -0.31
CA VAL A 58 -6.29 15.26 0.77
C VAL A 58 -6.39 16.13 2.02
N SER A 59 -7.61 16.24 2.53
CA SER A 59 -7.92 16.92 3.78
C SER A 59 -8.55 15.95 4.77
N ILE A 60 -8.15 16.01 6.04
CA ILE A 60 -8.66 15.15 7.12
C ILE A 60 -9.02 16.06 8.30
N ASP A 61 -10.20 15.86 8.89
CA ASP A 61 -10.73 16.70 9.98
C ASP A 61 -10.70 18.20 9.62
N HIS A 62 -11.11 18.53 8.39
CA HIS A 62 -11.07 19.89 7.81
C HIS A 62 -9.67 20.51 7.66
N ARG A 63 -8.60 19.77 7.96
CA ARG A 63 -7.21 20.20 7.79
C ARG A 63 -6.65 19.65 6.49
N HIS A 64 -6.03 20.51 5.68
CA HIS A 64 -5.22 20.06 4.56
C HIS A 64 -4.04 19.22 5.08
N VAL A 65 -3.91 17.99 4.61
CA VAL A 65 -2.81 17.09 5.03
C VAL A 65 -1.77 16.91 3.93
N ALA A 66 -2.18 16.70 2.68
CA ALA A 66 -1.26 16.44 1.58
C ALA A 66 -1.81 16.92 0.23
N THR A 67 -0.90 17.27 -0.68
CA THR A 67 -1.19 17.44 -2.10
C THR A 67 -0.09 16.78 -2.90
N GLU A 68 -0.44 15.81 -3.74
CA GLU A 68 0.53 15.07 -4.55
C GLU A 68 -0.03 14.82 -5.96
N ALA A 69 0.82 14.42 -6.90
CA ALA A 69 0.44 14.27 -8.30
C ALA A 69 -0.64 13.18 -8.52
N THR A 70 -0.57 12.09 -7.76
CA THR A 70 -1.52 10.98 -7.82
C THR A 70 -2.28 10.76 -6.51
N PHE A 71 -3.41 10.06 -6.61
CA PHE A 71 -4.22 9.71 -5.44
C PHE A 71 -3.45 8.84 -4.45
N ASP A 72 -2.73 7.81 -4.93
CA ASP A 72 -1.95 6.91 -4.06
C ASP A 72 -0.86 7.66 -3.29
N GLU A 73 -0.08 8.48 -4.01
CA GLU A 73 0.95 9.32 -3.39
C GLU A 73 0.34 10.24 -2.34
N SER A 74 -0.79 10.88 -2.66
CA SER A 74 -1.48 11.78 -1.72
C SER A 74 -1.96 11.05 -0.46
N MET A 75 -2.40 9.79 -0.58
CA MET A 75 -2.84 8.97 0.56
C MET A 75 -1.66 8.50 1.41
N ARG A 76 -0.59 8.00 0.79
CA ARG A 76 0.64 7.62 1.51
C ARG A 76 1.23 8.82 2.24
N ALA A 77 1.32 9.96 1.56
CA ALA A 77 1.90 11.16 2.13
C ALA A 77 1.01 11.76 3.22
N ALA A 78 -0.31 11.68 3.09
CA ALA A 78 -1.24 12.08 4.14
C ALA A 78 -1.10 11.20 5.40
N LYS A 79 -1.04 9.87 5.23
CA LYS A 79 -0.83 8.93 6.32
C LYS A 79 0.50 9.17 7.04
N ALA A 80 1.60 9.29 6.29
CA ALA A 80 2.92 9.55 6.85
C ALA A 80 2.98 10.87 7.66
N ARG A 81 2.31 11.92 7.17
CA ARG A 81 2.22 13.21 7.87
C ARG A 81 1.42 13.10 9.17
N LEU A 82 0.34 12.32 9.20
CA LEU A 82 -0.46 12.10 10.40
C LEU A 82 0.25 11.22 11.44
N ASP A 83 0.87 10.12 11.01
CA ASP A 83 1.69 9.28 11.90
C ASP A 83 2.85 10.08 12.51
N GLY A 84 3.49 10.95 11.71
CA GLY A 84 4.55 11.85 12.19
C GLY A 84 4.07 12.95 13.14
N HIS A 85 2.79 13.35 13.07
CA HIS A 85 2.19 14.29 14.03
C HIS A 85 1.79 13.59 15.34
N ALA A 86 1.45 12.30 15.30
CA ALA A 86 1.10 11.53 16.50
C ALA A 86 2.29 11.30 17.46
N GLY A 87 3.53 11.42 16.98
CA GLY A 87 4.75 11.26 17.79
C GLY A 87 5.30 12.54 18.43
N ARG A 88 4.62 13.68 18.33
CA ARG A 88 5.06 15.00 18.84
C ARG A 88 4.12 15.65 19.86
N GLY A 89 3.27 14.85 20.52
CA GLY A 89 2.33 15.28 21.56
C GLY A 89 2.76 14.82 22.94
#